data_AF-A0A1G6I3B8-F1
#
_entry.id   AF-A0A1G6I3B8-F1
#
_cell.length_a   1.000
_cell.length_b   1.000
_cell.length_c   1.000
_cell.angle_alpha   90.00
_cell.angle_beta   90.00
_cell.angle_gamma   90.00
#
_symmetry.space_group_name_H-M   'P 1'
#
loop_
_entity.id
_entity.type
_entity.pdbx_description
1 polymer ?
#
loop_
_entity_poly.entity_id
_entity_poly.type
_entity_poly.pdbx_seq_one_letter_code
_entity_poly.pdbx_strand_id
1 'polypeptide(L)'
;MTVPFETANAFPALWLDRKQLRIPMGHCAGAAFEAVKKAGLREANKDAEGAGGTTASVRGTIRCVRLPRAGPCNADGATAVFIATSDRSLQDAKDIVQRMSRALGDPVLFDCN
;
A
#
# COMPACT_ATOMS: atom_id res chain seq x y z
N MET A 1 39.53 -22.77 12.87
CA MET A 1 38.26 -22.36 13.49
C MET A 1 37.40 -21.76 12.38
N THR A 2 36.58 -22.59 11.76
CA THR A 2 35.78 -22.22 10.59
C THR A 2 34.53 -21.52 11.10
N VAL A 3 34.43 -20.22 10.88
CA VAL A 3 33.22 -19.45 11.21
C VAL A 3 32.11 -19.99 10.29
N PRO A 4 30.98 -20.48 10.81
CA PRO A 4 29.86 -20.80 9.95
C PRO A 4 29.41 -19.49 9.31
N PHE A 5 29.61 -19.36 8.00
CA PHE A 5 28.86 -18.40 7.21
C PHE A 5 27.41 -18.89 7.27
N GLU A 6 26.65 -18.41 8.27
CA GLU A 6 25.21 -18.33 8.11
C GLU A 6 24.99 -17.51 6.84
N THR A 7 24.56 -18.20 5.78
CA THR A 7 23.96 -17.48 4.66
C THR A 7 22.83 -16.67 5.26
N ALA A 8 22.97 -15.35 5.29
CA ALA A 8 21.86 -14.42 5.52
C ALA A 8 20.87 -14.55 4.34
N ASN A 9 20.24 -15.71 4.22
CA ASN A 9 19.28 -16.07 3.21
C ASN A 9 17.90 -15.66 3.73
N ALA A 10 17.59 -14.38 3.57
CA ALA A 10 16.30 -13.85 3.16
C ALA A 10 16.31 -12.35 3.47
N PHE A 11 16.78 -11.54 2.52
CA PHE A 11 16.30 -10.16 2.47
C PHE A 11 14.76 -10.23 2.47
N PRO A 12 14.05 -9.42 3.29
CA PRO A 12 12.61 -9.52 3.37
C PRO A 12 12.04 -9.40 1.96
N ALA A 13 11.20 -10.35 1.57
CA ALA A 13 10.71 -10.43 0.22
C ALA A 13 9.79 -9.23 -0.03
N LEU A 14 10.27 -8.28 -0.85
CA LEU A 14 9.62 -6.99 -1.11
C LEU A 14 8.81 -7.06 -2.41
N TRP A 15 7.57 -6.59 -2.35
CA TRP A 15 6.74 -6.36 -3.53
C TRP A 15 6.19 -4.92 -3.54
N LEU A 16 6.19 -4.33 -4.73
CA LEU A 16 5.79 -2.96 -4.99
C LEU A 16 4.80 -2.93 -6.15
N ASP A 17 3.72 -2.18 -5.98
CA ASP A 17 2.77 -1.88 -7.05
C ASP A 17 2.28 -0.43 -6.93
N ARG A 18 1.69 0.14 -7.98
CA ARG A 18 1.13 1.49 -7.95
C ARG A 18 -0.15 1.59 -8.73
N LYS A 19 -1.08 2.39 -8.22
CA LYS A 19 -2.35 2.71 -8.85
C LYS A 19 -2.60 4.20 -8.79
N GLN A 20 -2.76 4.82 -9.96
CA GLN A 20 -3.15 6.22 -10.01
C GLN A 20 -4.63 6.36 -9.68
N LEU A 21 -4.94 7.27 -8.75
CA LEU A 21 -6.30 7.58 -8.31
C LEU A 21 -6.61 9.03 -8.65
N ARG A 22 -7.78 9.26 -9.23
CA ARG A 22 -8.30 10.61 -9.49
C ARG A 22 -9.09 11.13 -8.29
N ILE A 23 -8.46 11.14 -7.12
CA ILE A 23 -9.05 11.63 -5.87
C ILE A 23 -8.08 12.52 -5.10
N PRO A 24 -8.55 13.42 -4.22
CA PRO A 24 -7.68 14.22 -3.38
C PRO A 24 -6.90 13.37 -2.36
N MET A 25 -5.73 13.86 -1.94
CA MET A 25 -4.81 13.17 -1.02
C MET A 25 -5.46 12.69 0.29
N GLY A 26 -6.29 13.52 0.93
CA GLY A 26 -6.97 13.15 2.19
C GLY A 26 -7.93 11.97 2.03
N HIS A 27 -8.62 11.89 0.88
CA HIS A 27 -9.47 10.75 0.54
C HIS A 27 -8.65 9.50 0.24
N CYS A 28 -7.48 9.66 -0.39
CA CYS A 28 -6.56 8.55 -0.62
C CYS A 28 -6.09 7.92 0.69
N ALA A 29 -5.66 8.70 1.69
CA ALA A 29 -5.21 8.16 2.97
C ALA A 29 -6.33 7.43 3.74
N GLY A 30 -7.56 7.96 3.69
CA GLY A 30 -8.74 7.29 4.23
C GLY A 30 -9.06 5.97 3.54
N ALA A 31 -9.05 5.96 2.20
CA ALA A 31 -9.29 4.76 1.40
C ALA A 31 -8.19 3.71 1.59
N ALA A 32 -6.93 4.15 1.70
CA ALA A 32 -5.78 3.31 2.02
C ALA A 32 -5.96 2.59 3.36
N PHE A 33 -6.42 3.29 4.40
CA PHE A 33 -6.67 2.69 5.70
C PHE A 33 -7.72 1.58 5.65
N GLU A 34 -8.85 1.84 4.98
CA GLU A 34 -9.89 0.84 4.80
C GLU A 34 -9.42 -0.34 3.94
N ALA A 35 -8.61 -0.08 2.92
CA ALA A 35 -8.03 -1.12 2.06
C ALA A 35 -7.05 -2.03 2.82
N VAL A 36 -6.19 -1.46 3.67
CA VAL A 36 -5.26 -2.20 4.54
C VAL A 36 -6.03 -3.14 5.48
N LYS A 37 -7.08 -2.63 6.15
CA LYS A 37 -7.92 -3.46 7.04
C LYS A 37 -8.64 -4.57 6.28
N LYS A 38 -9.24 -4.26 5.12
CA LYS A 38 -9.92 -5.24 4.27
C LYS A 38 -8.97 -6.28 3.69
N ALA A 39 -7.70 -5.95 3.49
CA ALA A 39 -6.67 -6.89 3.07
C ALA A 39 -6.25 -7.89 4.18
N GLY A 40 -6.76 -7.72 5.40
CA GLY A 40 -6.49 -8.59 6.54
C GLY A 40 -5.26 -8.18 7.36
N LEU A 41 -4.73 -6.99 7.14
CA LEU A 41 -3.64 -6.43 7.95
C LEU A 41 -4.23 -5.93 9.28
N ARG A 42 -3.61 -6.40 10.37
CA ARG A 42 -3.85 -6.00 11.76
C ARG A 42 -3.01 -4.77 12.10
N GLU A 43 -3.27 -4.21 13.28
CA GLU A 43 -2.56 -3.02 13.79
C GLU A 43 -2.53 -1.89 12.76
N ALA A 44 -3.60 -1.81 11.96
CA ALA A 44 -3.67 -0.84 10.89
C ALA A 44 -3.65 0.56 11.50
N ASN A 45 -2.75 1.40 11.02
CA ASN A 45 -2.68 2.82 11.37
C ASN A 45 -2.60 3.65 10.09
N LYS A 46 -3.02 4.91 10.17
CA LYS A 46 -2.95 5.87 9.07
C LYS A 46 -2.29 7.16 9.49
N ASP A 47 -1.67 7.81 8.53
CA ASP A 47 -1.17 9.17 8.63
C ASP A 47 -1.75 10.03 7.49
N ALA A 48 -1.21 11.23 7.29
CA ALA A 48 -1.67 12.15 6.24
C ALA A 48 -1.39 11.63 4.81
N GLU A 49 -0.50 10.65 4.66
CA GLU A 49 0.03 10.20 3.37
C GLU A 49 -0.27 8.72 3.12
N GLY A 50 -1.09 8.06 3.93
CA GLY A 50 -1.42 6.66 3.69
C GLY A 50 -1.75 5.88 4.94
N ALA A 51 -1.63 4.57 4.81
CA ALA A 51 -1.88 3.63 5.89
C ALA A 51 -0.98 2.41 5.79
N GLY A 52 -0.81 1.72 6.91
CA GLY A 52 -0.04 0.49 6.97
C GLY A 52 -0.51 -0.41 8.09
N GLY A 53 -0.16 -1.69 8.01
CA GLY A 53 -0.45 -2.68 9.02
C GLY A 53 0.39 -3.94 8.81
N THR A 54 0.10 -4.96 9.60
CA THR A 54 0.91 -6.19 9.67
C THR A 54 0.04 -7.44 9.74
N THR A 55 0.55 -8.55 9.24
CA THR A 55 0.09 -9.90 9.60
C THR A 55 1.16 -10.55 10.49
N ALA A 56 1.04 -11.86 10.74
CA ALA A 56 2.08 -12.60 11.46
C ALA A 56 3.44 -12.63 10.73
N SER A 57 3.48 -12.39 9.41
CA SER A 57 4.71 -12.53 8.60
C SER A 57 4.84 -11.57 7.42
N VAL A 58 3.92 -10.61 7.30
CA VAL A 58 3.92 -9.61 6.23
C VAL A 58 3.65 -8.25 6.82
N ARG A 59 4.40 -7.23 6.39
CA ARG A 59 4.10 -5.83 6.65
C ARG A 59 3.64 -5.20 5.35
N GLY A 60 2.49 -4.55 5.35
CA GLY A 60 1.88 -3.96 4.16
C GLY A 60 1.54 -2.50 4.39
N THR A 61 1.88 -1.64 3.44
CA THR A 61 1.55 -0.22 3.46
C THR A 61 1.04 0.25 2.11
N ILE A 62 0.21 1.29 2.13
CA ILE A 62 -0.27 2.01 0.97
C ILE A 62 0.08 3.48 1.21
N ARG A 63 0.93 4.06 0.35
CA ARG A 63 1.32 5.47 0.40
C ARG A 63 0.67 6.24 -0.74
N CYS A 64 0.02 7.34 -0.39
CA CYS A 64 -0.58 8.29 -1.31
C CYS A 64 0.46 9.36 -1.66
N VAL A 65 0.78 9.45 -2.94
CA VAL A 65 1.71 10.44 -3.48
C VAL A 65 0.93 11.44 -4.30
N ARG A 66 1.13 12.73 -4.05
CA ARG A 66 0.44 13.82 -4.76
C ARG A 66 0.76 13.76 -6.26
N LEU A 67 -0.28 13.86 -7.09
CA LEU A 67 -0.15 14.06 -8.53
C LEU A 67 -0.72 15.43 -8.91
N PRO A 68 0.13 16.43 -9.18
CA PRO A 68 -0.33 17.77 -9.51
C PRO A 68 -1.26 17.78 -10.72
N ARG A 69 -2.40 18.47 -10.61
CA ARG A 69 -3.39 18.65 -11.68
C ARG A 69 -3.92 17.36 -12.33
N ALA A 70 -3.77 16.21 -11.66
CA ALA A 70 -4.28 14.92 -12.12
C ALA A 70 -5.58 14.48 -11.41
N GLY A 71 -6.06 15.30 -10.48
CA GLY A 71 -7.30 15.09 -9.75
C GLY A 71 -8.50 15.67 -10.48
N PRO A 72 -9.71 15.49 -9.91
CA PRO A 72 -10.92 16.11 -10.44
C PRO A 72 -10.81 17.64 -10.32
N CYS A 73 -11.49 18.35 -11.23
CA CYS A 73 -11.64 19.81 -11.19
C CYS A 73 -10.31 20.60 -11.19
N ASN A 74 -9.29 20.12 -11.92
CA ASN A 74 -7.93 20.68 -11.93
C ASN A 74 -7.20 20.68 -10.57
N ALA A 75 -7.71 19.95 -9.58
CA ALA A 75 -7.03 19.77 -8.29
C ALA A 75 -5.94 18.69 -8.37
N ASP A 76 -5.17 18.56 -7.30
CA ASP A 76 -4.18 17.49 -7.17
C ASP A 76 -4.87 16.13 -6.97
N GLY A 77 -4.44 15.14 -7.75
CA GLY A 77 -4.80 13.73 -7.58
C GLY A 77 -3.84 13.01 -6.62
N ALA A 78 -3.98 11.69 -6.52
CA ALA A 78 -3.12 10.86 -5.70
C ALA A 78 -2.73 9.57 -6.42
N THR A 79 -1.48 9.16 -6.37
CA THR A 79 -1.06 7.79 -6.69
C THR A 79 -0.97 6.99 -5.40
N ALA A 80 -1.70 5.89 -5.30
CA ALA A 80 -1.48 4.91 -4.25
C ALA A 80 -0.32 3.99 -4.64
N VAL A 81 0.72 3.95 -3.83
CA VAL A 81 1.87 3.05 -3.93
C VAL A 81 1.70 1.97 -2.87
N PHE A 82 1.56 0.73 -3.30
CA PHE A 82 1.42 -0.44 -2.44
C PHE A 82 2.80 -1.03 -2.20
N ILE A 83 3.12 -1.29 -0.94
CA ILE A 83 4.39 -1.85 -0.53
C ILE A 83 4.09 -2.98 0.42
N ALA A 84 4.64 -4.16 0.19
CA ALA A 84 4.62 -5.23 1.19
C ALA A 84 5.96 -5.92 1.29
N THR A 85 6.34 -6.25 2.51
CA THR A 85 7.53 -7.06 2.83
C THR A 85 7.12 -8.30 3.59
N SER A 86 7.68 -9.46 3.25
CA SER A 86 7.45 -10.70 3.99
C SER A 86 8.73 -11.32 4.51
N ASP A 87 8.66 -11.86 5.72
CA ASP A 87 9.73 -12.62 6.37
C ASP A 87 9.75 -14.10 5.93
N ARG A 88 8.76 -14.53 5.13
CA ARG A 88 8.59 -15.93 4.70
C ARG A 88 8.74 -16.12 3.19
N SER A 89 7.96 -15.39 2.39
CA SER A 89 7.94 -15.60 0.94
C SER A 89 7.56 -14.35 0.16
N LEU A 90 8.10 -14.24 -1.05
CA LEU A 90 7.70 -13.17 -1.98
C LEU A 90 6.23 -13.30 -2.40
N GLN A 91 5.70 -14.52 -2.45
CA GLN A 91 4.31 -14.75 -2.82
C GLN A 91 3.36 -14.17 -1.77
N ASP A 92 3.67 -14.27 -0.48
CA ASP A 92 2.85 -13.67 0.58
C ASP A 92 2.81 -12.14 0.47
N ALA A 93 3.95 -11.51 0.15
CA ALA A 93 4.01 -10.07 -0.11
C ALA A 93 3.17 -9.66 -1.34
N LYS A 94 3.26 -10.43 -2.43
CA LYS A 94 2.45 -10.22 -3.64
C LYS A 94 0.96 -10.34 -3.35
N ASP A 95 0.56 -11.40 -2.65
CA ASP A 95 -0.84 -11.68 -2.32
C ASP A 95 -1.44 -10.55 -1.48
N ILE A 96 -0.69 -10.02 -0.50
CA ILE A 96 -1.12 -8.88 0.30
C ILE A 96 -1.25 -7.61 -0.56
N VAL A 97 -0.29 -7.31 -1.44
CA VAL A 97 -0.42 -6.16 -2.34
C VAL A 97 -1.63 -6.29 -3.26
N GLN A 98 -1.89 -7.48 -3.81
CA GLN A 98 -3.07 -7.72 -4.65
C GLN A 98 -4.37 -7.55 -3.87
N ARG A 99 -4.43 -8.01 -2.61
CA ARG A 99 -5.60 -7.81 -1.74
C ARG A 99 -5.82 -6.33 -1.43
N MET A 100 -4.75 -5.60 -1.08
CA MET A 100 -4.82 -4.15 -0.85
C MET A 100 -5.29 -3.40 -2.10
N SER A 101 -4.74 -3.74 -3.27
CA SER A 101 -5.10 -3.12 -4.56
C SER A 101 -6.56 -3.36 -4.93
N ARG A 102 -7.07 -4.59 -4.76
CA ARG A 102 -8.49 -4.91 -4.94
C ARG A 102 -9.39 -4.19 -3.94
N ALA A 103 -8.97 -4.11 -2.67
CA ALA A 103 -9.75 -3.48 -1.61
C ALA A 103 -9.84 -1.96 -1.75
N LEU A 104 -8.81 -1.32 -2.31
CA LEU A 104 -8.81 0.12 -2.58
C LEU A 104 -9.83 0.49 -3.68
N GLY A 105 -10.15 -0.44 -4.57
CA GLY A 105 -11.11 -0.24 -5.66
C GLY A 105 -10.68 0.83 -6.67
N ASP A 106 -11.55 1.18 -7.60
CA ASP A 106 -11.44 2.37 -8.45
C ASP A 106 -12.31 3.46 -7.85
N PRO A 107 -11.76 4.42 -7.10
CA PRO A 107 -12.57 5.43 -6.44
C PRO A 107 -13.30 6.30 -7.48
N VAL A 108 -14.59 6.49 -7.20
CA VAL A 108 -15.64 7.04 -8.07
C VAL A 108 -15.37 8.50 -8.44
N LEU A 109 -15.81 8.85 -9.65
CA LEU A 109 -15.89 10.20 -10.22
C LEU A 109 -16.38 11.25 -9.20
N PHE A 110 -15.63 12.33 -9.04
CA PHE A 110 -16.10 13.54 -8.37
C PHE A 110 -16.77 14.45 -9.40
N ASP A 111 -17.99 14.91 -9.09
CA ASP A 111 -18.70 15.92 -9.86
C ASP A 111 -18.12 17.31 -9.56
N CYS A 112 -17.77 18.04 -10.62
CA CYS A 112 -17.18 19.37 -10.56
C CYS A 112 -18.28 20.39 -10.88
N ASN A 113 -19.25 20.54 -9.98
CA ASN A 113 -20.25 21.61 -10.04
C ASN A 113 -19.78 22.85 -9.28
#